data_AF-A0A6I5WVC5-F1
#
_entry.id   AF-A0A6I5WVC5-F1
#
_cell.length_a   1.000
_cell.length_b   1.000
_cell.length_c   1.000
_cell.angle_alpha   90.00
_cell.angle_beta   90.00
_cell.angle_gamma   90.00
#
_symmetry.space_group_name_H-M   'P 1'
#
loop_
_entity.id
_entity.type
_entity.pdbx_description
1 polymer ?
#
loop_
_entity_poly.entity_id
_entity_poly.type
_entity_poly.pdbx_seq_one_letter_code
_entity_poly.pdbx_strand_id
1 'polypeptide(L)'
;MGGLSLPHLLILALVVLVLFGRGRISEMMGDFGKGIKSFKAGMNEETDRPVVAPPAQIPPPPAPQPTATLNGESVVNPGGDPSTPPRN
;
A
#
# COMPACT_ATOMS: atom_id res chain seq x y z
N MET A 1 -27.81 -11.12 40.45
CA MET A 1 -27.44 -11.98 39.32
C MET A 1 -26.32 -11.29 38.53
N GLY A 2 -25.13 -11.15 39.11
CA GLY A 2 -24.06 -12.11 38.84
C GLY A 2 -23.40 -11.89 37.48
N GLY A 3 -23.32 -10.64 36.99
CA GLY A 3 -22.55 -10.32 35.79
C GLY A 3 -21.07 -10.64 35.98
N LEU A 4 -20.39 -10.94 34.88
CA LEU A 4 -18.95 -11.22 34.80
C LEU A 4 -18.17 -10.10 35.51
N SER A 5 -17.93 -10.28 36.81
CA SER A 5 -17.20 -9.32 37.60
C SER A 5 -15.73 -9.44 37.25
N LEU A 6 -15.04 -8.29 37.17
CA LEU A 6 -13.60 -8.18 36.95
C LEU A 6 -12.74 -9.29 37.61
N PRO A 7 -12.98 -9.66 38.90
CA PRO A 7 -12.24 -10.78 39.52
C PRO A 7 -12.48 -12.15 38.86
N HIS A 8 -13.67 -12.47 38.36
CA HIS A 8 -13.92 -13.72 37.65
C HIS A 8 -13.13 -13.81 36.35
N LEU A 9 -13.03 -12.70 35.60
CA LEU A 9 -12.23 -12.65 34.37
C LEU A 9 -10.73 -12.82 34.66
N LEU A 10 -10.23 -12.26 35.77
CA LEU A 10 -8.83 -12.39 36.16
C LEU A 10 -8.49 -13.84 36.55
N ILE A 11 -9.38 -14.50 37.31
CA ILE A 11 -9.22 -15.93 37.65
C ILE A 11 -9.28 -16.80 36.40
N LEU A 12 -10.21 -16.53 35.48
CA LEU A 12 -10.32 -17.27 34.22
C LEU A 12 -9.06 -17.10 33.36
N ALA A 13 -8.55 -15.87 33.24
CA ALA A 13 -7.31 -15.58 32.52
C ALA A 13 -6.11 -16.31 33.13
N LEU A 14 -6.04 -16.42 34.47
CA LEU A 14 -5.00 -17.19 35.16
C LEU A 14 -5.08 -18.68 34.82
N VAL A 15 -6.28 -19.27 34.84
CA VAL A 15 -6.50 -20.68 34.48
C VAL A 15 -6.07 -20.94 33.03
N VAL A 16 -6.48 -20.08 32.10
CA VAL A 16 -6.07 -20.18 30.68
C VAL A 16 -4.55 -20.04 30.54
N LEU A 17 -3.92 -19.12 31.25
CA LEU A 17 -2.46 -18.95 31.23
C LEU A 17 -1.71 -20.18 31.73
N VAL A 18 -2.23 -20.89 32.74
CA VAL A 18 -1.64 -22.12 33.27
C VAL A 18 -1.82 -23.29 32.30
N LEU A 19 -3.02 -23.44 31.70
CA LEU A 19 -3.32 -24.53 30.77
C LEU A 19 -2.52 -24.41 29.45
N PHE A 20 -2.50 -23.21 28.88
CA PHE A 20 -1.83 -22.97 27.59
C PHE A 20 -0.35 -22.61 27.76
N GLY A 21 0.06 -22.15 28.94
CA GLY A 21 1.41 -21.70 29.24
C GLY A 21 1.77 -20.36 28.59
N ARG A 22 2.76 -19.68 29.16
CA ARG A 22 3.25 -18.38 28.66
C ARG A 22 3.80 -18.40 27.23
N GLY A 23 4.38 -19.54 26.80
CA GLY A 23 5.03 -19.66 25.49
C GLY A 23 4.04 -19.60 24.34
N ARG A 24 2.97 -20.40 24.39
CA ARG A 24 1.94 -20.45 23.33
C ARG A 24 1.13 -19.16 23.25
N ILE A 25 0.73 -18.60 24.40
CA ILE A 25 -0.03 -17.34 24.42
C ILE A 25 0.80 -16.19 23.85
N SER A 26 2.10 -16.10 24.17
CA SER A 26 2.95 -15.01 23.67
C SER A 26 3.18 -15.07 22.15
N GLU A 27 3.32 -16.28 21.60
CA GLU A 27 3.46 -16.50 20.15
C GLU A 27 2.16 -16.12 19.41
N MET A 28 1.02 -16.62 19.88
CA MET A 28 -0.30 -16.29 19.31
C MET A 28 -0.66 -14.81 19.47
N MET A 29 -0.38 -14.20 20.62
CA MET A 29 -0.64 -12.78 20.87
C MET A 29 0.24 -11.88 20.01
N GLY A 30 1.46 -12.32 19.67
CA GLY A 30 2.34 -11.62 18.73
C GLY A 30 1.75 -11.53 17.33
N ASP A 31 1.24 -12.64 16.79
CA ASP A 31 0.63 -12.67 15.46
C ASP A 31 -0.74 -11.99 15.42
N PHE A 32 -1.55 -12.15 16.46
CA PHE A 32 -2.78 -11.37 16.64
C PHE A 32 -2.50 -9.86 16.73
N GLY A 33 -1.47 -9.47 17.50
CA GLY A 33 -1.08 -8.07 17.67
C GLY A 33 -0.66 -7.40 16.36
N LYS A 34 0.08 -8.12 15.49
CA LYS A 34 0.41 -7.66 14.14
C LYS A 34 -0.85 -7.47 13.30
N GLY A 35 -1.78 -8.43 13.31
CA GLY A 35 -3.05 -8.35 12.57
C GLY A 35 -3.90 -7.15 12.99
N ILE A 36 -4.08 -6.95 14.30
CA ILE A 36 -4.83 -5.80 14.84
C ILE A 36 -4.11 -4.48 14.55
N LYS A 37 -2.78 -4.44 14.62
CA LYS A 37 -1.99 -3.24 14.30
C LYS A 37 -2.13 -2.86 12.82
N SER A 38 -2.04 -3.81 11.90
CA SER A 38 -2.26 -3.58 10.46
C SER A 38 -3.69 -3.16 10.15
N PHE A 39 -4.69 -3.77 10.83
CA PHE A 39 -6.08 -3.37 10.69
C PHE A 39 -6.31 -1.92 11.17
N LYS A 40 -5.76 -1.56 12.32
CA LYS A 40 -5.83 -0.20 12.85
C LYS A 40 -5.08 0.81 11.99
N ALA A 41 -3.92 0.43 11.44
CA ALA A 41 -3.17 1.25 10.51
C ALA A 41 -3.96 1.51 9.22
N GLY A 42 -4.57 0.48 8.62
CA GLY A 42 -5.42 0.62 7.44
C GLY A 42 -6.65 1.51 7.69
N MET A 43 -7.31 1.36 8.84
CA MET A 43 -8.45 2.20 9.23
C MET A 43 -8.05 3.68 9.44
N ASN A 44 -6.88 3.93 10.04
CA ASN A 44 -6.35 5.29 10.21
C ASN A 44 -5.88 5.89 8.88
N GLU A 45 -5.33 5.09 7.97
CA GLU A 45 -4.93 5.54 6.62
C GLU A 45 -6.12 5.97 5.75
N GLU A 46 -7.33 5.43 5.97
CA GLU A 46 -8.54 5.92 5.30
C GLU A 46 -8.97 7.30 5.84
N THR A 47 -8.58 7.64 7.07
CA THR A 47 -8.94 8.91 7.73
C THR A 47 -7.84 9.98 7.55
N ASP A 48 -6.57 9.59 7.42
CA ASP A 48 -5.39 10.47 7.49
C ASP A 48 -4.38 10.20 6.36
N ARG A 49 -4.81 10.26 5.09
CA ARG A 49 -3.89 10.23 3.93
C ARG A 49 -3.63 11.63 3.37
N PRO A 50 -2.48 12.27 3.66
CA PRO A 50 -1.76 13.02 2.64
C PRO A 50 -1.28 12.02 1.58
N VAL A 51 -1.53 12.31 0.31
CA VAL A 51 -1.06 11.53 -0.84
C VAL A 51 0.47 11.58 -0.89
N VAL A 52 1.15 10.71 -0.14
CA VAL A 52 2.56 10.43 -0.39
C VAL A 52 2.60 9.29 -1.40
N ALA A 53 2.89 9.66 -2.65
CA ALA A 53 3.05 8.72 -3.75
C ALA A 53 4.03 7.61 -3.33
N PRO A 54 3.72 6.33 -3.61
CA PRO A 54 4.67 5.23 -3.43
C PRO A 54 6.02 5.59 -4.08
N PRO A 55 7.17 5.28 -3.45
CA PRO A 55 8.47 5.51 -4.08
C PRO A 55 8.46 4.83 -5.44
N ALA A 56 8.77 5.63 -6.47
CA ALA A 56 8.60 5.30 -7.87
C ALA A 56 8.96 3.83 -8.15
N GLN A 57 7.91 3.03 -8.37
CA GLN A 57 8.08 1.72 -8.97
C GLN A 57 8.81 1.94 -10.31
N ILE A 58 9.83 1.13 -10.53
CA ILE A 58 10.66 1.09 -11.74
C ILE A 58 9.76 1.36 -12.96
N PRO A 59 10.04 2.40 -13.78
CA PRO A 59 9.13 2.80 -14.83
C PRO A 59 8.79 1.58 -15.70
N PRO A 60 7.50 1.33 -15.97
CA PRO A 60 7.09 0.21 -16.80
C PRO A 60 7.86 0.28 -18.13
N PRO A 61 8.38 -0.86 -18.64
CA PRO A 61 9.05 -0.88 -19.92
C PRO A 61 8.14 -0.25 -20.97
N PRO A 62 8.67 0.62 -21.84
CA PRO A 62 7.86 1.40 -22.77
C PRO A 62 7.00 0.44 -23.60
N ALA A 63 5.68 0.63 -23.52
CA ALA A 63 4.74 -0.11 -24.33
C ALA A 63 5.11 0.09 -25.81
N PRO A 64 5.05 -0.97 -26.65
CA PRO A 64 5.27 -0.84 -28.09
C PRO A 64 4.29 0.19 -28.64
N GLN A 65 4.79 1.36 -29.04
CA GLN A 65 3.96 2.37 -29.68
C GLN A 65 3.45 1.79 -31.01
N PRO A 66 2.13 1.79 -31.28
CA PRO A 66 1.61 1.38 -32.58
C PRO A 66 2.20 2.30 -33.64
N THR A 67 3.12 1.77 -34.45
CA THR A 67 3.67 2.48 -35.58
C THR A 67 2.55 2.58 -36.61
N ALA A 68 1.82 3.70 -36.61
CA ALA A 68 0.89 4.01 -37.67
C ALA A 68 1.71 4.36 -38.92
N THR A 69 2.05 3.35 -39.71
CA THR A 69 2.54 3.54 -41.08
C THR A 69 1.38 4.03 -41.93
N LEU A 70 1.32 5.33 -42.19
CA LEU A 70 0.69 5.83 -43.40
C LEU A 70 1.82 6.26 -44.35
N ASN A 71 2.03 5.43 -45.37
CA ASN A 71 2.75 5.79 -46.61
C ASN A 71 4.27 6.03 -46.52
N GLY A 72 5.00 5.29 -45.69
CA GLY A 72 6.43 5.04 -45.92
C GLY A 72 7.41 6.23 -45.90
N GLU A 73 6.97 7.43 -45.46
CA GLU A 73 7.85 8.59 -45.34
C GLU A 73 7.93 9.05 -43.89
N SER A 74 9.09 8.80 -43.29
CA SER A 74 9.48 9.30 -41.98
C SER A 74 9.61 10.82 -42.02
N VAL A 75 8.52 11.54 -41.70
CA VAL A 75 8.60 12.98 -41.42
C VAL A 75 9.11 13.16 -40.00
N VAL A 76 10.40 13.48 -39.92
CA VAL A 76 11.02 14.07 -38.73
C VAL A 76 10.31 15.38 -38.42
N ASN A 77 9.88 15.51 -37.17
CA ASN A 77 9.17 16.63 -36.58
C ASN A 77 9.95 17.96 -36.75
N PRO A 78 9.42 19.00 -37.42
CA PRO A 78 10.03 20.31 -37.42
C PRO A 78 9.50 21.11 -36.24
N GLY A 79 10.11 20.88 -35.07
CA GLY A 79 10.07 21.84 -33.97
C GLY A 79 11.11 22.93 -34.20
N GLY A 80 10.66 24.11 -34.63
CA GLY A 80 11.33 25.39 -34.37
C GLY A 80 12.42 25.84 -35.35
N ASP A 81 12.07 26.77 -36.23
CA ASP A 81 12.90 27.96 -36.47
C ASP A 81 12.04 29.12 -37.02
N PRO A 82 11.81 30.21 -36.26
CA PRO A 82 11.09 31.40 -36.72
C PRO A 82 11.92 32.36 -37.60
N SER A 83 13.02 31.91 -38.22
CA SER A 83 14.03 32.82 -38.78
C SER A 83 14.43 32.50 -40.23
N THR A 84 13.55 32.67 -41.22
CA THR A 84 14.04 32.78 -42.61
C THR A 84 13.13 33.66 -43.47
N PRO A 85 13.64 34.78 -44.05
CA PRO A 85 12.83 35.71 -44.84
C PRO A 85 12.48 35.14 -46.23
N PRO A 86 11.42 35.66 -46.88
CA PRO A 86 10.98 35.17 -48.18
C PRO A 86 12.00 35.51 -49.27
N ARG A 87 12.45 34.50 -50.01
CA ARG A 87 13.26 34.68 -51.22
C ARG A 87 12.32 34.77 -52.43
N ASN A 88 12.42 35.91 -53.11
CA ASN A 88 11.63 36.47 -54.20
C ASN A 88 11.31 35.52 -55.36
#